data_AF-A0A1B1BMB4-F1
#
_entry.id   AF-A0A1B1BMB4-F1
#
_cell.length_a   1.000
_cell.length_b   1.000
_cell.length_c   1.000
_cell.angle_alpha   90.00
_cell.angle_beta   90.00
_cell.angle_gamma   90.00
#
_symmetry.space_group_name_H-M   'P 1'
#
loop_
_entity.id
_entity.type
_entity.pdbx_description
1 polymer ?
#
loop_
_entity_poly.entity_id
_entity_poly.type
_entity_poly.pdbx_seq_one_letter_code
_entity_poly.pdbx_strand_id
1 'polypeptide(L)' 'MTALRLIVTAAIAFAAYFIGAKAGRGRYKQIRRNAKKAWNDPTVKKARARTHKLASRNAKKITKAVHR' A
#
# COMPACT_ATOMS: atom_id res chain seq x y z
N MET A 1 -20.59 -12.73 40.34
CA MET A 1 -19.26 -13.23 39.90
C MET A 1 -19.12 -13.38 38.38
N THR A 2 -20.20 -13.60 37.63
CA THR A 2 -20.19 -13.74 36.14
C THR A 2 -20.07 -12.40 35.42
N ALA A 3 -20.84 -11.38 35.82
CA ALA A 3 -20.80 -10.06 35.17
C ALA A 3 -19.41 -9.39 35.23
N LEU A 4 -18.73 -9.46 36.37
CA LEU A 4 -17.37 -8.92 36.52
C LEU A 4 -16.37 -9.61 35.59
N ARG A 5 -16.46 -10.94 35.45
CA ARG A 5 -15.63 -11.70 34.52
C ARG A 5 -15.90 -11.32 33.07
N LEU A 6 -17.17 -11.10 32.70
CA LEU A 6 -17.52 -10.66 31.34
C LEU A 6 -16.99 -9.26 31.03
N ILE A 7 -17.07 -8.32 31.98
CA ILE A 7 -16.54 -6.96 31.83
C ILE A 7 -15.02 -6.99 31.65
N VAL A 8 -14.31 -7.79 32.45
CA VAL A 8 -12.85 -7.94 32.36
C VAL A 8 -12.44 -8.55 31.01
N THR A 9 -13.12 -9.60 30.57
CA THR A 9 -12.85 -10.22 29.26
C THR A 9 -13.12 -9.25 28.11
N ALA A 10 -14.21 -8.49 28.17
CA ALA A 10 -14.53 -7.48 27.16
C ALA A 10 -13.46 -6.37 27.12
N ALA A 11 -12.99 -5.91 28.27
CA ALA A 11 -11.93 -4.89 28.36
C ALA A 11 -10.61 -5.38 27.75
N ILE A 12 -10.22 -6.63 28.03
CA ILE A 12 -9.01 -7.24 27.46
C ILE A 12 -9.12 -7.38 25.94
N ALA A 13 -10.28 -7.85 25.44
CA ALA A 13 -10.52 -7.96 23.99
C ALA A 13 -10.45 -6.60 23.28
N PHE A 14 -11.01 -5.55 23.90
CA PHE A 14 -10.95 -4.20 23.37
C PHE A 14 -9.52 -3.66 23.35
N ALA A 15 -8.77 -3.83 24.44
CA ALA A 15 -7.37 -3.42 24.51
C ALA A 15 -6.52 -4.12 23.45
N ALA A 16 -6.69 -5.43 23.26
CA ALA A 16 -5.98 -6.19 22.23
C ALA A 16 -6.30 -5.70 20.80
N TYR A 17 -7.57 -5.39 20.51
CA TYR A 17 -7.98 -4.85 19.21
C TYR A 17 -7.37 -3.46 18.94
N PHE A 18 -7.43 -2.57 19.93
CA PHE A 18 -6.86 -1.22 19.79
C PHE A 18 -5.34 -1.23 19.71
N ILE A 19 -4.66 -2.11 20.46
CA ILE A 19 -3.20 -2.27 20.38
C ILE A 19 -2.81 -2.85 19.02
N GLY A 20 -3.51 -3.89 18.53
CA GLY A 20 -3.28 -4.45 17.19
C GLY A 20 -3.48 -3.42 16.07
N ALA A 21 -4.57 -2.65 16.12
CA ALA A 21 -4.87 -1.61 15.15
C ALA A 21 -3.92 -0.39 15.22
N LYS A 22 -3.49 0.00 16.43
CA LYS A 22 -2.58 1.14 16.65
C LYS A 22 -1.12 0.79 16.36
N ALA A 23 -0.67 -0.42 16.72
CA ALA A 23 0.67 -0.92 16.39
C ALA A 23 0.91 -1.02 14.87
N GLY A 24 -0.16 -1.28 14.11
CA GLY A 24 -0.12 -1.24 12.64
C GLY A 24 0.27 0.12 12.07
N ARG A 25 -0.19 1.25 12.64
CA ARG A 25 0.05 2.59 12.05
C ARG A 25 1.50 3.07 12.14
N GLY A 26 2.23 2.70 13.20
CA GLY A 26 3.65 3.06 13.34
C GLY A 26 4.53 2.33 12.32
N ARG A 27 4.38 1.00 12.24
CA ARG A 27 5.07 0.14 11.25
C ARG A 27 4.63 0.45 9.82
N TYR A 28 3.34 0.70 9.59
CA TYR A 28 2.82 1.09 8.28
C TYR A 28 3.40 2.42 7.80
N LYS A 29 3.56 3.42 8.69
CA LYS A 29 4.22 4.68 8.32
C LYS A 29 5.68 4.47 7.91
N GLN A 30 6.43 3.60 8.59
CA GLN A 30 7.80 3.27 8.22
C GLN A 30 7.88 2.54 6.87
N ILE A 31 7.06 1.51 6.69
CA ILE A 31 6.97 0.76 5.42
C ILE A 31 6.56 1.70 4.28
N ARG A 32 5.55 2.55 4.49
CA ARG A 32 5.11 3.57 3.53
C ARG A 32 6.20 4.57 3.19
N ARG A 33 7.00 5.03 4.16
CA ARG A 33 8.13 5.94 3.91
C ARG A 33 9.20 5.27 3.06
N ASN A 34 9.56 4.02 3.38
CA ASN A 34 10.56 3.26 2.63
C ASN A 34 10.08 2.96 1.21
N ALA A 35 8.82 2.52 1.06
CA ALA A 35 8.19 2.31 -0.24
C ALA A 35 8.13 3.61 -1.06
N LYS A 36 7.78 4.74 -0.44
CA LYS A 36 7.77 6.05 -1.12
C LYS A 36 9.19 6.50 -1.52
N LYS A 37 10.21 6.20 -0.70
CA LYS A 37 11.60 6.49 -1.02
C LYS A 37 12.07 5.65 -2.21
N ALA A 38 11.79 4.35 -2.21
CA ALA A 38 12.09 3.46 -3.34
C ALA A 38 11.33 3.88 -4.62
N TRP A 39 10.06 4.28 -4.49
CA TRP A 39 9.26 4.75 -5.62
C TRP A 39 9.77 6.07 -6.23
N ASN A 40 10.29 6.96 -5.39
CA ASN A 40 10.84 8.24 -5.81
C ASN A 40 12.31 8.17 -6.25
N ASP A 41 12.95 6.99 -6.18
CA ASP A 41 14.30 6.81 -6.64
C ASP A 41 14.42 7.19 -8.13
N PRO A 42 15.44 7.96 -8.54
CA PRO A 42 15.60 8.42 -9.92
C PRO A 42 15.70 7.26 -10.92
N THR A 43 16.20 6.10 -10.49
CA THR A 43 16.30 4.88 -11.32
C THR A 43 14.92 4.32 -11.61
N VAL A 44 14.08 4.18 -10.57
CA VAL A 44 12.69 3.71 -10.69
C VAL A 44 11.84 4.70 -11.50
N LYS A 45 12.03 6.00 -11.29
CA LYS A 45 11.36 7.06 -12.06
C LYS A 45 11.72 6.98 -13.55
N LYS A 46 13.01 6.80 -13.88
CA LYS A 46 13.47 6.63 -15.27
C LYS A 46 12.91 5.35 -15.90
N ALA A 47 12.91 4.24 -15.17
CA ALA A 47 12.35 2.97 -15.64
C ALA A 47 10.86 3.11 -15.97
N ARG A 48 10.06 3.67 -15.04
CA ARG A 48 8.63 3.96 -15.25
C ARG A 48 8.39 4.83 -16.48
N ALA A 49 9.18 5.90 -16.65
CA ALA A 49 9.04 6.79 -17.80
C ALA A 49 9.36 6.08 -19.12
N ARG A 50 10.37 5.21 -19.15
CA ARG A 50 10.71 4.38 -20.32
C ARG A 50 9.59 3.40 -20.65
N THR A 51 9.07 2.69 -19.66
CA THR A 51 7.95 1.76 -19.84
C THR A 51 6.71 2.47 -20.36
N HIS A 52 6.38 3.64 -19.82
CA HIS A 52 5.26 4.44 -20.31
C HIS A 52 5.44 4.89 -21.76
N LYS A 53 6.65 5.33 -22.14
CA LYS A 53 6.96 5.67 -23.53
C LYS A 53 6.89 4.46 -24.47
N LEU A 54 7.30 3.29 -24.02
CA LEU A 54 7.23 2.06 -24.80
C LEU A 54 5.77 1.63 -24.99
N ALA A 55 4.99 1.63 -23.92
CA ALA A 55 3.56 1.31 -23.95
C ALA A 55 2.80 2.27 -24.87
N SER A 56 3.05 3.59 -24.79
CA SER A 56 2.37 4.56 -25.65
C SER A 56 2.77 4.43 -27.12
N ARG A 57 4.04 4.12 -27.41
CA ARG A 57 4.50 3.85 -28.78
C ARG A 57 3.84 2.59 -29.35
N ASN A 58 3.76 1.53 -28.57
CA ASN A 58 3.12 0.28 -28.99
C ASN A 58 1.61 0.47 -29.16
N ALA A 59 0.96 1.16 -28.23
CA ALA A 59 -0.45 1.52 -28.37
C ALA A 59 -0.70 2.26 -29.67
N LYS A 60 0.08 3.32 -29.98
CA LYS A 60 -0.03 4.06 -31.25
C LYS A 60 0.20 3.19 -32.48
N LYS A 61 1.15 2.25 -32.43
CA LYS A 61 1.40 1.31 -33.54
C LYS A 61 0.20 0.39 -33.76
N ILE A 62 -0.37 -0.14 -32.68
CA ILE A 62 -1.57 -0.99 -32.73
C ILE A 62 -2.74 -0.19 -33.28
N THR A 63 -3.00 1.02 -32.76
CA THR A 63 -4.09 1.87 -33.28
C THR A 63 -3.91 2.17 -34.76
N LYS A 64 -2.68 2.47 -35.20
CA LYS A 64 -2.37 2.71 -36.62
C LYS A 64 -2.53 1.45 -37.49
N ALA A 65 -2.24 0.28 -36.96
CA ALA A 65 -2.44 -0.99 -37.65
C ALA A 65 -3.92 -1.41 -37.71
N VAL A 66 -4.72 -1.01 -36.72
CA VAL A 66 -6.18 -1.28 -36.68
C VAL A 66 -6.97 -0.31 -37.57
N HIS A 67 -6.47 0.91 -37.79
CA HIS A 67 -7.10 1.93 -38.64
C HIS A 67 -6.59 1.96 -40.09
N ARG A 68 -5.72 1.02 -40.49
CA ARG A 68 -5.18 0.89 -41.85
C ARG A 68 -5.81 -0.32 -42.52
#